data_AF-A0A4Q6AX50-F1
#
_entry.id   AF-A0A4Q6AX50-F1
#
_cell.length_a   1.000
_cell.length_b   1.000
_cell.length_c   1.000
_cell.angle_alpha   90.00
_cell.angle_beta   90.00
_cell.angle_gamma   90.00
#
_symmetry.space_group_name_H-M   'P 1'
#
loop_
_entity.id
_entity.type
_entity.pdbx_description
1 polymer ?
#
loop_
_entity_poly.entity_id
_entity_poly.type
_entity_poly.pdbx_seq_one_letter_code
_entity_poly.pdbx_strand_id
1 'polypeptide(L)'
;MLGITADLIQAESPAILVLLATALVYAGEQRVHNYNYAYLTTVDGEELIPALMKKYYRMVVAFPFLAFLTAFLLPRSWVPLHATLAGIAFIFLGFVLRTWSMRSLGRLWTKRCIYIADMPRAANGPYRFLKHPEYVARSLEGLGFILFFGLNPLSLLLWLRTMVIASRIVKVESRQLHELSAAPLHLANGSSTVGASKL
;
A
#
# COMPACT_ATOMS: atom_id res chain seq x y z
N MET A 1 33.32 22.50 -9.31
CA MET A 1 32.05 21.77 -9.59
C MET A 1 31.95 20.42 -8.88
N LEU A 2 33.02 19.61 -8.79
CA LEU A 2 32.98 18.29 -8.11
C LEU A 2 32.74 18.34 -6.58
N GLY A 3 33.18 19.40 -5.89
CA GLY A 3 32.97 19.55 -4.43
C GLY A 3 31.50 19.73 -4.04
N ILE A 4 30.80 20.67 -4.68
CA ILE A 4 29.38 20.97 -4.42
C ILE A 4 28.49 19.74 -4.64
N THR A 5 28.79 18.94 -5.66
CA THR A 5 28.05 17.70 -5.93
C THR A 5 28.31 16.62 -4.87
N ALA A 6 29.55 16.50 -4.38
CA ALA A 6 29.90 15.52 -3.34
C ALA A 6 29.25 15.88 -2.00
N ASP A 7 29.26 17.15 -1.62
CA ASP A 7 28.65 17.63 -0.38
C ASP A 7 27.13 17.46 -0.38
N LEU A 8 26.48 17.70 -1.52
CA LEU A 8 25.04 17.48 -1.69
C LEU A 8 24.69 15.99 -1.61
N ILE A 9 25.47 15.11 -2.26
CA ILE A 9 25.27 13.66 -2.19
C ILE A 9 25.45 13.18 -0.75
N GLN A 10 26.45 13.68 -0.03
CA GLN A 10 26.71 13.29 1.35
C GLN A 10 25.58 13.74 2.29
N ALA A 11 25.07 14.96 2.11
CA ALA A 11 23.93 15.48 2.89
C ALA A 11 22.63 14.70 2.63
N GLU A 12 22.37 14.29 1.39
CA GLU A 12 21.14 13.55 1.00
C GLU A 12 21.29 12.02 1.08
N SER A 13 22.48 11.50 1.43
CA SER A 13 22.78 10.06 1.47
C SER A 13 21.75 9.25 2.26
N PRO A 14 21.28 9.68 3.46
CA PRO A 14 20.26 8.94 4.19
C PRO A 14 18.91 8.84 3.45
N ALA A 15 18.49 9.93 2.80
CA ALA A 15 17.26 9.96 2.00
C ALA A 15 17.35 9.02 0.80
N ILE A 16 18.47 9.06 0.08
CA ILE A 16 18.73 8.19 -1.07
C ILE A 16 18.68 6.72 -0.66
N LEU A 17 19.32 6.35 0.46
CA LEU A 17 19.31 4.98 0.97
C LEU A 17 17.89 4.51 1.31
N VAL A 18 17.09 5.35 1.98
CA VAL A 18 15.69 5.03 2.29
C VAL A 18 14.87 4.83 1.03
N LEU A 19 15.04 5.69 0.01
CA LEU A 19 14.35 5.56 -1.27
C LEU A 19 14.77 4.30 -2.04
N LEU A 20 16.07 3.97 -2.06
CA LEU A 20 16.57 2.75 -2.68
C LEU A 20 16.03 1.51 -1.98
N ALA A 21 16.05 1.48 -0.65
CA ALA A 21 15.45 0.39 0.13
C ALA A 21 13.95 0.25 -0.17
N THR A 22 13.23 1.38 -0.25
CA THR A 22 11.81 1.41 -0.61
C THR A 22 11.57 0.86 -2.02
N ALA A 23 12.39 1.25 -2.99
CA ALA A 23 12.33 0.77 -4.37
C ALA A 23 12.56 -0.75 -4.45
N LEU A 24 13.54 -1.27 -3.69
CA LEU A 24 13.81 -2.71 -3.60
C LEU A 24 12.63 -3.47 -3.00
N VAL A 25 12.01 -2.93 -1.95
CA VAL A 25 10.80 -3.50 -1.35
C VAL A 25 9.66 -3.54 -2.36
N TYR A 26 9.42 -2.45 -3.10
CA TYR A 26 8.38 -2.42 -4.15
C TYR A 26 8.67 -3.38 -5.31
N ALA A 27 9.94 -3.57 -5.67
CA ALA A 27 10.33 -4.59 -6.64
C ALA A 27 10.04 -6.02 -6.11
N GLY A 28 10.30 -6.27 -4.82
CA GLY A 28 9.93 -7.52 -4.14
C GLY A 28 8.42 -7.77 -4.17
N GLU A 29 7.63 -6.77 -3.80
CA GLU A 29 6.16 -6.81 -3.90
C GLU A 29 5.68 -7.09 -5.32
N GLN A 30 6.27 -6.45 -6.33
CA GLN A 30 5.91 -6.67 -7.73
C GLN A 30 6.18 -8.13 -8.14
N ARG A 31 7.28 -8.73 -7.69
CA ARG A 31 7.57 -10.15 -7.96
C ARG A 31 6.54 -11.07 -7.32
N VAL A 32 6.27 -10.89 -6.03
CA VAL A 32 5.25 -11.70 -5.32
C VAL A 32 3.88 -11.53 -5.97
N HIS A 33 3.53 -10.31 -6.37
CA HIS A 33 2.28 -10.04 -7.05
C HIS A 33 2.19 -10.77 -8.39
N ASN A 34 3.24 -10.71 -9.22
CA ASN A 34 3.24 -11.39 -10.51
C ASN A 34 3.05 -12.90 -10.35
N TYR A 35 3.75 -13.49 -9.37
CA TYR A 35 3.64 -14.92 -9.07
C TYR A 35 2.23 -15.31 -8.60
N ASN A 36 1.68 -14.58 -7.63
CA ASN A 36 0.35 -14.86 -7.10
C ASN A 36 -0.76 -14.54 -8.11
N TYR A 37 -0.65 -13.43 -8.84
CA TYR A 37 -1.62 -13.03 -9.86
C TYR A 37 -1.75 -14.09 -10.95
N ALA A 38 -0.62 -14.62 -11.45
CA ALA A 38 -0.62 -15.71 -12.42
C ALA A 38 -1.36 -16.96 -11.91
N TYR A 39 -1.21 -17.28 -10.62
CA TYR A 39 -1.96 -18.37 -10.01
C TYR A 39 -3.46 -18.04 -9.92
N LEU A 40 -3.83 -16.85 -9.43
CA LEU A 40 -5.24 -16.48 -9.23
C LEU A 40 -6.02 -16.39 -10.55
N THR A 41 -5.35 -16.07 -11.66
CA THR A 41 -5.96 -16.14 -13.00
C THR A 41 -6.24 -17.56 -13.48
N THR A 42 -5.59 -18.59 -12.91
CA THR A 42 -5.88 -19.99 -13.25
C THR A 42 -7.06 -20.59 -12.47
N VAL A 43 -7.47 -19.95 -11.38
CA VAL A 43 -8.56 -20.40 -10.50
C VAL A 43 -9.79 -19.50 -10.62
N ASP A 44 -10.01 -18.93 -11.82
CA ASP A 44 -11.14 -18.07 -12.18
C ASP A 44 -11.35 -16.87 -11.22
N GLY A 45 -10.25 -16.27 -10.75
CA GLY A 45 -10.31 -15.07 -9.93
C GLY A 45 -10.80 -13.84 -10.70
N GLU A 46 -11.86 -13.20 -10.21
CA GLU A 46 -12.44 -12.00 -10.80
C GLU A 46 -11.83 -10.72 -10.19
N GLU A 47 -11.37 -9.79 -11.03
CA GLU A 47 -10.84 -8.51 -10.56
C GLU A 47 -11.96 -7.47 -10.39
N LEU A 48 -12.17 -7.01 -9.15
CA LEU A 48 -13.38 -6.28 -8.78
C LEU A 48 -13.36 -4.80 -9.12
N ILE A 49 -12.20 -4.16 -8.92
CA ILE A 49 -12.02 -2.70 -9.04
C ILE A 49 -10.66 -2.34 -9.68
N PRO A 50 -10.37 -2.85 -10.89
CA PRO A 50 -9.05 -2.76 -11.53
C PRO A 50 -8.52 -1.33 -11.66
N ALA A 51 -9.38 -0.42 -12.13
CA ALA A 51 -8.99 0.97 -12.36
C ALA A 51 -8.64 1.69 -11.04
N LEU A 52 -9.42 1.45 -9.99
CA LEU A 52 -9.21 2.06 -8.68
C LEU A 52 -7.95 1.51 -8.01
N MET A 53 -7.73 0.19 -8.05
CA MET A 53 -6.51 -0.44 -7.51
C MET A 53 -5.26 0.02 -8.25
N LYS A 54 -5.29 0.08 -9.59
CA LYS A 54 -4.16 0.59 -10.39
C LYS A 54 -3.87 2.06 -10.08
N LYS A 55 -4.90 2.88 -9.84
CA LYS A 55 -4.72 4.28 -9.43
C LYS A 55 -4.12 4.38 -8.03
N TYR A 56 -4.65 3.62 -7.08
CA TYR A 56 -4.17 3.57 -5.70
C TYR A 56 -2.70 3.16 -5.64
N TYR A 57 -2.34 2.04 -6.26
CA TYR A 57 -0.98 1.52 -6.19
C TYR A 57 0.04 2.44 -6.88
N ARG A 58 -0.33 3.07 -8.01
CA ARG A 58 0.52 4.11 -8.64
C ARG A 58 0.80 5.27 -7.70
N MET A 59 -0.22 5.72 -6.96
CA MET A 59 -0.05 6.80 -5.98
C MET A 59 0.85 6.36 -4.83
N VAL A 60 0.65 5.16 -4.27
CA VAL A 60 1.48 4.60 -3.19
C VAL A 60 2.96 4.49 -3.62
N VAL A 61 3.22 3.99 -4.82
CA VAL A 61 4.60 3.84 -5.33
C VAL A 61 5.25 5.18 -5.61
N ALA A 62 4.52 6.14 -6.19
CA ALA A 62 5.05 7.46 -6.51
C ALA A 62 5.26 8.33 -5.26
N PHE A 63 4.48 8.11 -4.20
CA PHE A 63 4.46 8.94 -3.00
C PHE A 63 5.83 9.22 -2.38
N PRO A 64 6.68 8.22 -2.02
CA PRO A 64 7.97 8.49 -1.39
C PRO A 64 8.90 9.35 -2.25
N PHE A 65 8.89 9.15 -3.57
CA PHE A 65 9.71 9.94 -4.51
C PHE A 65 9.18 11.36 -4.68
N LEU A 66 7.85 11.52 -4.72
CA LEU A 66 7.23 12.84 -4.76
C LEU A 66 7.46 13.58 -3.44
N ALA A 67 7.36 12.91 -2.29
CA ALA A 67 7.65 13.50 -0.99
C ALA A 67 9.11 13.99 -0.92
N PHE A 68 10.07 13.16 -1.35
CA PHE A 68 11.46 13.57 -1.47
C PHE A 68 11.63 14.75 -2.43
N LEU A 69 11.08 14.69 -3.64
CA LEU A 69 11.17 15.76 -4.63
C LEU A 69 10.62 17.08 -4.08
N THR A 70 9.48 17.03 -3.38
CA THR A 70 8.91 18.23 -2.77
C THR A 70 9.78 18.79 -1.65
N ALA A 71 10.39 17.93 -0.83
CA ALA A 71 11.29 18.37 0.24
C ALA A 71 12.65 18.85 -0.28
N PHE A 72 13.05 18.38 -1.46
CA PHE A 72 14.27 18.81 -2.14
C PHE A 72 14.09 20.18 -2.83
N LEU A 73 12.91 20.43 -3.41
CA LEU A 73 12.62 21.67 -4.15
C LEU A 73 12.13 22.83 -3.26
N LEU A 74 11.42 22.53 -2.17
CA LEU A 74 10.92 23.55 -1.25
C LEU A 74 11.95 23.82 -0.15
N PRO A 75 12.06 25.08 0.33
CA PRO A 75 12.88 25.39 1.49
C PRO A 75 12.50 24.46 2.65
N ARG A 76 13.46 23.67 3.14
CA ARG A 76 13.23 22.81 4.28
C ARG A 76 12.96 23.68 5.50
N SER A 77 11.77 23.57 6.07
CA SER A 77 11.61 23.86 7.49
C SER A 77 12.51 22.90 8.26
N TRP A 78 13.14 23.38 9.33
CA TRP A 78 13.99 22.55 10.17
C TRP A 78 13.21 21.32 10.64
N VAL A 79 13.64 20.12 10.24
CA VAL A 79 13.02 18.86 10.68
C VAL A 79 13.72 18.45 11.96
N PRO A 80 13.03 18.46 13.12
CA PRO A 80 13.65 18.04 14.36
C PRO A 80 14.05 16.57 14.29
N LEU A 81 15.19 16.20 14.89
CA LEU A 81 15.69 14.82 14.89
C LEU A 81 14.62 13.81 15.36
N HIS A 82 13.82 14.17 16.37
CA HIS A 82 12.75 13.31 16.87
C HIS A 82 11.67 13.03 15.82
N ALA A 83 11.36 13.99 14.94
CA ALA A 83 10.41 13.81 13.85
C ALA A 83 10.98 12.88 12.78
N THR A 84 12.25 13.03 12.43
CA THR A 84 12.94 12.11 11.51
C THR A 84 12.96 10.68 12.05
N LEU A 85 13.31 10.50 13.33
CA LEU A 85 13.33 9.18 13.99
C LEU A 85 11.93 8.56 14.06
N ALA A 86 10.90 9.35 14.39
CA ALA A 86 9.51 8.90 14.35
C ALA A 86 9.09 8.50 12.94
N GLY A 87 9.53 9.25 11.92
CA GLY A 87 9.31 8.94 10.52
C GLY A 87 9.88 7.58 10.12
N ILE A 88 11.15 7.33 10.46
CA ILE A 88 11.81 6.02 10.25
C ILE A 88 11.04 4.91 10.97
N ALA A 89 10.65 5.13 12.22
CA ALA A 89 9.90 4.15 13.00
C ALA A 89 8.56 3.79 12.35
N PHE A 90 7.81 4.77 11.83
CA PHE A 90 6.55 4.51 11.13
C PHE A 90 6.73 3.80 9.79
N ILE A 91 7.75 4.16 9.01
CA ILE A 91 8.09 3.43 7.78
C ILE A 91 8.39 1.96 8.13
N PHE A 92 9.20 1.73 9.16
CA PHE A 92 9.58 0.39 9.59
C PHE A 92 8.38 -0.42 10.12
N LEU A 93 7.55 0.16 10.99
CA LEU A 93 6.34 -0.49 11.48
C LEU A 93 5.37 -0.85 10.35
N GLY A 94 5.16 0.08 9.41
CA GLY A 94 4.33 -0.16 8.23
C GLY A 94 4.87 -1.31 7.39
N PHE A 95 6.17 -1.33 7.11
CA PHE A 95 6.82 -2.40 6.39
C PHE A 95 6.67 -3.78 7.08
N VAL A 96 6.85 -3.84 8.40
CA VAL A 96 6.68 -5.07 9.19
C VAL A 96 5.24 -5.56 9.13
N LEU A 97 4.27 -4.68 9.39
CA LEU A 97 2.85 -5.03 9.37
C LEU A 97 2.40 -5.51 7.99
N ARG A 98 2.88 -4.86 6.93
CA ARG A 98 2.59 -5.27 5.56
C ARG A 98 3.22 -6.61 5.20
N THR A 99 4.49 -6.81 5.53
CA THR A 99 5.17 -8.09 5.30
C THR A 99 4.46 -9.22 6.05
N TRP A 100 4.00 -8.97 7.28
CA TRP A 100 3.20 -9.93 8.04
C TRP A 100 1.84 -10.21 7.38
N SER A 101 1.18 -9.19 6.83
CA SER A 101 -0.09 -9.33 6.10
C SER A 101 0.09 -10.17 4.83
N MET A 102 1.09 -9.84 4.01
CA MET A 102 1.46 -10.59 2.80
C MET A 102 1.74 -12.06 3.11
N ARG A 103 2.52 -12.35 4.15
CA ARG A 103 2.83 -13.73 4.58
C ARG A 103 1.59 -14.47 5.09
N SER A 104 0.67 -13.77 5.76
CA SER A 104 -0.55 -14.38 6.29
C SER A 104 -1.55 -14.74 5.19
N LEU A 105 -1.61 -13.96 4.11
CA LEU A 105 -2.41 -14.26 2.92
C LEU A 105 -1.73 -15.26 1.97
N GLY A 106 -0.40 -15.30 1.94
CA GLY A 106 0.35 -16.22 1.10
C GLY A 106 0.04 -16.04 -0.39
N ARG A 107 -0.47 -17.08 -1.04
CA ARG A 107 -0.80 -17.08 -2.49
C ARG A 107 -1.98 -16.19 -2.84
N LEU A 108 -2.79 -15.80 -1.86
CA LEU A 108 -3.96 -14.94 -2.06
C LEU A 108 -3.61 -13.46 -2.07
N TRP A 109 -2.40 -13.11 -1.62
CA TRP A 109 -1.97 -11.72 -1.63
C TRP A 109 -1.72 -11.25 -3.07
N THR A 110 -2.39 -10.18 -3.48
CA THR A 110 -2.01 -9.44 -4.69
C THR A 110 -2.23 -7.95 -4.49
N LYS A 111 -1.60 -7.16 -5.37
CA LYS A 111 -1.79 -5.70 -5.43
C LYS A 111 -3.10 -5.29 -6.09
N ARG A 112 -3.90 -6.26 -6.51
CA ARG A 112 -5.19 -6.09 -7.16
C ARG A 112 -6.23 -6.73 -6.26
N CYS A 113 -7.45 -6.24 -6.34
CA CYS A 113 -8.54 -6.78 -5.56
C CYS A 113 -9.15 -7.93 -6.37
N ILE A 114 -8.67 -9.16 -6.11
CA ILE A 114 -9.16 -10.37 -6.78
C ILE A 114 -10.09 -11.11 -5.84
N TYR A 115 -11.26 -11.42 -6.37
CA TYR A 115 -12.29 -12.20 -5.72
C TYR A 115 -12.30 -13.62 -6.28
N ILE A 116 -12.45 -14.59 -5.38
CA ILE A 116 -12.68 -15.99 -5.73
C ILE A 116 -13.87 -16.43 -4.88
N ALA A 117 -14.87 -17.04 -5.53
CA ALA A 117 -16.03 -17.60 -4.84
C ALA A 117 -15.60 -18.66 -3.82
N ASP A 118 -16.29 -18.71 -2.69
CA ASP A 118 -16.13 -19.73 -1.63
C ASP A 118 -14.73 -19.82 -0.97
N MET A 119 -13.86 -18.84 -1.19
CA MET A 119 -12.55 -18.85 -0.54
C MET A 119 -12.62 -18.49 0.95
N PRO A 120 -11.94 -19.26 1.82
CA PRO A 120 -11.95 -19.01 3.24
C PRO A 120 -11.28 -17.68 3.57
N ARG A 121 -11.90 -16.92 4.48
CA ARG A 121 -11.34 -15.66 4.97
C ARG A 121 -10.04 -15.92 5.73
N ALA A 122 -9.03 -15.10 5.45
CA ALA A 122 -7.82 -15.10 6.25
C ALA A 122 -8.13 -14.61 7.67
N ALA A 123 -8.08 -15.52 8.65
CA ALA A 123 -8.25 -15.23 10.07
C ALA A 123 -6.91 -15.24 10.85
N ASN A 124 -5.80 -15.49 10.16
CA ASN A 124 -4.48 -15.66 10.75
C ASN A 124 -3.65 -14.36 10.71
N GLY A 125 -2.64 -14.29 11.58
CA GLY A 125 -1.69 -13.19 11.58
C GLY A 125 -2.29 -11.84 12.02
N PRO A 126 -2.08 -10.73 11.28
CA PRO A 126 -2.59 -9.41 11.65
C PRO A 126 -4.10 -9.28 11.42
N TYR A 127 -4.67 -10.15 10.58
CA TYR A 127 -6.10 -10.14 10.24
C TYR A 127 -7.01 -10.48 11.43
N ARG A 128 -6.46 -11.06 12.51
CA ARG A 128 -7.18 -11.27 13.77
C ARG A 128 -7.47 -9.98 14.55
N PHE A 129 -6.66 -8.94 14.32
CA PHE A 129 -6.75 -7.66 15.05
C PHE A 129 -7.32 -6.54 14.18
N LEU A 130 -6.98 -6.54 12.88
CA LEU A 130 -7.37 -5.51 11.93
C LEU A 130 -8.04 -6.18 10.74
N LYS A 131 -9.19 -5.64 10.31
CA LYS A 131 -9.87 -6.11 9.08
C LYS A 131 -9.02 -5.88 7.82
N HIS A 132 -8.24 -4.80 7.83
CA HIS A 132 -7.58 -4.21 6.67
C HIS A 132 -6.13 -3.78 6.98
N PRO A 133 -5.27 -4.70 7.46
CA PRO A 133 -3.95 -4.36 7.99
C PRO A 133 -3.00 -3.75 6.93
N GLU A 134 -3.16 -4.11 5.65
CA GLU A 134 -2.34 -3.56 4.58
C GLU A 134 -2.57 -2.06 4.37
N TYR A 135 -3.82 -1.61 4.41
CA TYR A 135 -4.16 -0.20 4.25
C TYR A 135 -3.67 0.62 5.45
N VAL A 136 -3.69 0.05 6.65
CA VAL A 136 -3.09 0.65 7.84
C VAL A 136 -1.57 0.76 7.68
N ALA A 137 -0.91 -0.30 7.22
CA ALA A 137 0.52 -0.28 6.94
C ALA A 137 0.91 0.79 5.91
N ARG A 138 0.16 0.93 4.80
CA ARG A 138 0.38 1.97 3.80
C ARG A 138 0.17 3.39 4.34
N SER A 139 -0.79 3.56 5.25
CA SER A 139 -1.01 4.82 5.94
C SER A 139 0.19 5.21 6.81
N LEU A 140 0.71 4.25 7.60
CA LEU A 140 1.90 4.42 8.44
C LEU A 140 3.14 4.73 7.60
N GLU A 141 3.40 3.98 6.53
CA GLU A 141 4.51 4.25 5.60
C GLU A 141 4.42 5.69 5.06
N GLY A 142 3.24 6.11 4.61
CA GLY A 142 3.01 7.46 4.09
C GLY A 142 3.25 8.57 5.12
N LEU A 143 2.72 8.42 6.35
CA LEU A 143 2.99 9.36 7.45
C LEU A 143 4.47 9.39 7.80
N GLY A 144 5.12 8.22 7.81
CA GLY A 144 6.54 8.10 8.08
C GLY A 144 7.40 8.88 7.09
N PHE A 145 7.08 8.82 5.78
CA PHE A 145 7.76 9.63 4.76
C PHE A 145 7.51 11.14 4.93
N ILE A 146 6.29 11.56 5.32
CA ILE A 146 6.01 12.98 5.61
C ILE A 146 6.88 13.48 6.75
N LEU A 147 6.97 12.72 7.84
CA LEU A 147 7.79 13.09 9.00
C LEU A 147 9.29 13.05 8.67
N PHE A 148 9.72 12.06 7.90
CA PHE A 148 11.12 11.89 7.51
C PHE A 148 11.62 13.03 6.62
N PHE A 149 10.83 13.44 5.63
CA PHE A 149 11.20 14.52 4.69
C PHE A 149 10.80 15.92 5.16
N GLY A 150 10.04 16.02 6.26
CA GLY A 150 9.49 17.26 6.77
C GLY A 150 8.06 17.51 6.30
N LEU A 151 7.24 18.08 7.20
CA LEU A 151 5.83 18.33 6.92
C LEU A 151 5.68 19.36 5.80
N ASN A 152 5.14 18.90 4.68
CA ASN A 152 4.86 19.72 3.50
C ASN A 152 3.37 19.60 3.12
N PRO A 153 2.65 20.71 2.88
CA PRO A 153 1.25 20.69 2.46
C PRO A 153 0.97 19.78 1.25
N LEU A 154 1.88 19.73 0.27
CA LEU A 154 1.69 18.91 -0.93
C LEU A 154 1.80 17.41 -0.60
N SER A 155 2.79 17.00 0.19
CA SER A 155 2.92 15.60 0.63
C SER A 155 1.73 15.18 1.50
N LEU A 156 1.27 16.07 2.38
CA LEU A 156 0.08 15.83 3.19
C LEU A 156 -1.18 15.66 2.32
N LEU A 157 -1.38 16.52 1.32
CA LEU A 157 -2.50 16.43 0.38
C LEU A 157 -2.48 15.12 -0.42
N LEU A 158 -1.31 14.72 -0.92
CA LEU A 158 -1.15 13.46 -1.66
C LEU A 158 -1.43 12.24 -0.76
N TRP A 159 -1.00 12.29 0.49
CA TRP A 159 -1.29 11.24 1.47
C TRP A 159 -2.78 11.16 1.79
N LEU A 160 -3.43 12.28 2.08
CA LEU A 160 -4.88 12.35 2.31
C LEU A 160 -5.67 11.81 1.12
N ARG A 161 -5.29 12.20 -0.11
CA ARG A 161 -5.90 11.68 -1.33
C ARG A 161 -5.73 10.17 -1.47
N THR A 162 -4.58 9.64 -1.09
CA THR A 162 -4.32 8.19 -1.05
C THR A 162 -5.22 7.49 -0.03
N MET A 163 -5.44 8.10 1.14
CA MET A 163 -6.34 7.58 2.17
C MET A 163 -7.81 7.60 1.75
N VAL A 164 -8.25 8.63 1.03
CA VAL A 164 -9.61 8.69 0.45
C VAL A 164 -9.83 7.58 -0.58
N ILE A 165 -8.82 7.23 -1.37
CA ILE A 165 -8.92 6.11 -2.30
C ILE A 165 -8.92 4.78 -1.54
N ALA A 166 -8.05 4.63 -0.54
CA ALA A 166 -8.01 3.44 0.31
C ALA A 166 -9.34 3.18 1.02
N SER A 167 -10.00 4.22 1.55
CA SER A 167 -11.30 4.06 2.23
C SER A 167 -12.41 3.60 1.28
N ARG A 168 -12.39 4.05 0.01
CA ARG A 168 -13.30 3.54 -1.03
C ARG A 168 -13.05 2.07 -1.32
N ILE A 169 -11.78 1.66 -1.43
CA ILE A 169 -11.39 0.26 -1.66
C ILE A 169 -11.85 -0.62 -0.48
N VAL A 170 -11.51 -0.23 0.74
CA VAL A 170 -11.91 -0.93 1.98
C VAL A 170 -13.42 -1.11 2.06
N LYS A 171 -14.21 -0.11 1.63
CA LYS A 171 -15.66 -0.20 1.60
C LYS A 171 -16.17 -1.25 0.60
N VAL A 172 -15.54 -1.36 -0.57
CA VAL A 172 -15.87 -2.39 -1.57
C VAL A 172 -15.51 -3.77 -1.04
N GLU A 173 -14.28 -3.96 -0.57
CA GLU A 173 -13.81 -5.24 -0.03
C GLU A 173 -14.65 -5.71 1.17
N SER A 174 -15.02 -4.78 2.06
CA SER A 174 -15.83 -5.12 3.23
C SER A 174 -17.25 -5.57 2.84
N ARG A 175 -17.85 -4.97 1.81
CA ARG A 175 -19.18 -5.39 1.32
C ARG A 175 -19.17 -6.81 0.78
N GLN A 176 -18.15 -7.16 -0.01
CA GLN A 176 -17.99 -8.49 -0.57
C GLN A 176 -17.78 -9.55 0.51
N LEU A 177 -16.95 -9.22 1.51
CA LEU A 177 -16.84 -10.08 2.68
C LEU A 177 -18.23 -10.27 3.29
N HIS A 178 -18.96 -9.21 3.61
CA HIS A 178 -20.31 -9.32 4.19
C HIS A 178 -21.27 -10.19 3.36
N GLU A 179 -21.29 -10.04 2.04
CA GLU A 179 -22.10 -10.85 1.12
C GLU A 179 -21.73 -12.34 1.20
N LEU A 180 -20.44 -12.68 1.21
CA LEU A 180 -19.98 -14.06 1.42
C LEU A 180 -20.41 -14.66 2.77
N SER A 181 -20.51 -13.86 3.83
CA SER A 181 -21.01 -14.38 5.12
C SER A 181 -22.53 -14.47 5.20
N ALA A 182 -23.25 -13.70 4.37
CA ALA A 182 -24.71 -13.63 4.39
C ALA A 182 -25.35 -14.60 3.40
N ALA A 183 -24.64 -15.01 2.35
CA ALA A 183 -25.10 -16.04 1.43
C ALA A 183 -25.21 -17.39 2.17
N PRO A 184 -26.41 -18.00 2.24
CA PRO A 184 -26.53 -19.40 2.64
C PRO A 184 -25.67 -20.24 1.69
N LEU A 185 -25.05 -21.32 2.19
CA LEU A 185 -24.19 -22.30 1.49
C LEU A 185 -24.83 -22.99 0.26
N HIS A 186 -25.90 -22.47 -0.33
CA HIS A 186 -26.76 -23.11 -1.32
C HIS A 186 -26.88 -22.40 -2.68
N LEU A 187 -26.02 -21.44 -3.03
CA LEU A 187 -26.00 -20.88 -4.39
C LEU A 187 -24.73 -21.24 -5.15
N ALA A 188 -24.48 -22.55 -5.28
CA ALA A 188 -23.75 -23.11 -6.40
C ALA A 188 -24.63 -23.00 -7.66
N ASN A 189 -24.79 -21.79 -8.21
CA ASN A 189 -25.16 -21.58 -9.61
C ASN A 189 -25.09 -20.09 -9.98
N GLY A 190 -24.10 -19.75 -10.81
CA GLY A 190 -24.24 -18.76 -11.86
C GLY A 190 -24.12 -17.28 -11.47
N SER A 191 -22.98 -16.70 -11.81
CA SER A 191 -22.67 -15.26 -11.91
C SER A 191 -22.67 -14.46 -10.60
N SER A 192 -21.46 -14.10 -10.15
CA SER A 192 -21.27 -13.09 -9.13
C SER A 192 -21.85 -11.76 -9.66
N THR A 193 -22.81 -11.18 -8.95
CA THR A 193 -23.41 -9.87 -9.29
C THR A 193 -22.48 -8.70 -8.97
N VAL A 194 -21.30 -8.98 -8.44
CA VAL A 194 -20.36 -8.01 -7.89
C VAL A 194 -19.69 -7.19 -9.00
N GLY A 195 -19.54 -7.76 -10.21
CA GLY A 195 -18.98 -7.06 -11.38
C GLY A 195 -19.93 -6.10 -12.10
N ALA A 196 -21.23 -6.11 -11.79
CA ALA A 196 -22.24 -5.39 -12.58
C ALA A 196 -22.59 -3.98 -12.05
N SER A 197 -22.11 -3.59 -10.87
CA SER A 197 -22.36 -2.26 -10.33
C SER A 197 -21.34 -1.25 -10.88
N LYS A 198 -21.69 -0.72 -12.04
CA LYS A 198 -21.10 0.45 -12.71
C LYS A 198 -20.52 1.47 -11.71
N LEU A 199 -19.22 1.74 -11.85
CA LEU A 199 -18.55 2.99 -11.49
C LEU A 199 -17.92 3.58 -12.73
#